data_AF-A0A847VU32-F1
#
_entry.id   AF-A0A847VU32-F1
#
_cell.length_a   1.000
_cell.length_b   1.000
_cell.length_c   1.000
_cell.angle_alpha   90.00
_cell.angle_beta   90.00
_cell.angle_gamma   90.00
#
_symmetry.space_group_name_H-M   'P 1'
#
loop_
_entity.id
_entity.type
_entity.pdbx_description
1 polymer ?
#
loop_
_entity_poly.entity_id
_entity_poly.type
_entity_poly.pdbx_seq_one_letter_code
_entity_poly.pdbx_strand_id
1 'polypeptide(L)'
;MIDCYCLVCHKGIRENGSIRQLFYVNDVLCSNCRSDLFDYKYLFNLDGITIEGLYIYTGKVRELLIQYKEYNDEALFPIFLYPYKKYLRRKYKNYSLVVMCSSKESILKRGFNHMENMVDILNMNVLDVLYKSKDISQKHLDFKAREYIGKYIHLKNKELLKGKKILLIDDVITTGSSIKAAYKLLKPYCLDVKVLCVCYSSNFIPDKRLKIVKLFGK
;
A
#
# COMPACT_ATOMS: atom_id res chain seq x y z
N MET A 1 33.15 3.33 -2.21
CA MET A 1 31.72 3.68 -2.35
C MET A 1 30.96 2.39 -2.15
N ILE A 2 29.93 2.36 -1.28
CA ILE A 2 29.06 1.18 -1.22
C ILE A 2 28.27 1.19 -2.53
N ASP A 3 28.51 0.20 -3.39
CA ASP A 3 27.72 0.02 -4.60
C ASP A 3 26.28 -0.31 -4.16
N CYS A 4 25.37 0.63 -4.37
CA CYS A 4 23.95 0.39 -4.14
C CYS A 4 23.41 -0.38 -5.35
N TYR A 5 23.04 -1.64 -5.13
CA TYR A 5 22.43 -2.49 -6.16
C TYR A 5 20.91 -2.34 -6.19
N CYS A 6 20.35 -2.38 -7.40
CA CYS A 6 18.90 -2.35 -7.60
C CYS A 6 18.27 -3.64 -7.07
N LEU A 7 17.23 -3.53 -6.23
CA LEU A 7 16.54 -4.70 -5.67
C LEU A 7 15.84 -5.60 -6.71
N VAL A 8 15.61 -5.09 -7.93
CA VAL A 8 14.86 -5.82 -8.97
C VAL A 8 15.77 -6.43 -10.03
N CYS A 9 16.79 -5.70 -10.49
CA CYS A 9 17.67 -6.18 -11.57
C CYS A 9 19.09 -6.49 -11.12
N HIS A 10 19.43 -6.25 -9.84
CA HIS A 10 20.75 -6.49 -9.23
C HIS A 10 21.92 -5.77 -9.91
N LYS A 11 21.65 -4.81 -10.81
CA LYS A 11 22.66 -3.93 -11.40
C LYS A 11 22.92 -2.73 -10.49
N GLY A 12 24.07 -2.08 -10.62
CA GLY A 12 24.38 -0.88 -9.86
C GLY A 12 23.40 0.24 -10.19
N ILE A 13 22.80 0.86 -9.17
CA ILE A 13 21.79 1.92 -9.36
C ILE A 13 22.35 3.12 -10.15
N ARG A 14 23.68 3.31 -10.08
CA ARG A 14 24.40 4.43 -10.70
C ARG A 14 25.21 4.06 -11.94
N GLU A 15 25.18 2.81 -12.40
CA GLU A 15 26.01 2.35 -13.53
C GLU A 15 25.63 3.02 -14.87
N ASN A 16 24.36 3.40 -15.05
CA ASN A 16 23.85 4.01 -16.29
C ASN A 16 23.22 5.38 -16.05
N GLY A 17 24.05 6.36 -15.67
CA GLY A 17 23.65 7.73 -15.33
C GLY A 17 22.69 8.38 -16.31
N SER A 18 21.42 8.53 -15.92
CA SER A 18 20.44 9.32 -16.66
C SER A 18 20.00 10.54 -15.85
N ILE A 19 19.56 11.62 -16.51
CA ILE A 19 19.03 12.83 -15.83
C ILE A 19 17.91 12.48 -14.84
N ARG A 20 17.17 11.38 -15.08
CA ARG A 20 16.12 10.88 -14.19
C ARG A 20 16.66 10.49 -12.81
N GLN A 21 17.92 10.06 -12.69
CA GLN A 21 18.52 9.69 -11.41
C GLN A 21 18.64 10.87 -10.43
N LEU A 22 18.63 12.12 -10.92
CA LEU A 22 18.62 13.31 -10.06
C LEU A 22 17.34 13.44 -9.23
N PHE A 23 16.22 12.83 -9.67
CA PHE A 23 14.97 12.81 -8.91
C PHE A 23 14.88 11.62 -7.93
N TYR A 24 15.75 10.61 -8.08
CA TYR A 24 15.71 9.34 -7.35
C TYR A 24 17.06 8.99 -6.70
N VAL A 25 17.86 9.99 -6.33
CA VAL A 25 19.29 9.85 -5.88
C VAL A 25 19.53 8.80 -4.78
N ASN A 26 18.49 8.48 -3.99
CA ASN A 26 18.57 7.51 -2.89
C ASN A 26 17.60 6.34 -3.03
N ASP A 27 16.96 6.18 -4.19
CA ASP A 27 15.99 5.10 -4.42
C ASP A 27 16.67 3.73 -4.39
N VAL A 28 15.91 2.71 -3.98
CA VAL A 28 16.31 1.30 -3.93
C VAL A 28 16.23 0.61 -5.30
N LEU A 29 15.64 1.29 -6.29
CA LEU A 29 15.56 0.85 -7.68
C LEU A 29 16.38 1.75 -8.59
N CYS A 30 16.94 1.17 -9.65
CA CYS A 30 17.49 1.95 -10.76
C CYS A 30 16.36 2.64 -11.55
N SER A 31 16.71 3.65 -12.34
CA SER A 31 15.74 4.46 -13.10
C SER A 31 14.82 3.63 -14.00
N ASN A 32 15.35 2.57 -14.62
CA ASN A 32 14.60 1.74 -15.55
C ASN A 32 13.58 0.88 -14.80
N CYS A 33 14.03 0.15 -13.78
CA CYS A 33 13.11 -0.64 -12.96
C CYS A 33 12.06 0.24 -12.28
N ARG A 34 12.42 1.47 -11.87
CA ARG A 34 11.46 2.41 -11.27
C ARG A 34 10.39 2.84 -12.27
N SER A 35 10.74 3.11 -13.53
CA SER A 35 9.75 3.47 -14.56
C SER A 35 8.80 2.32 -14.89
N ASP A 36 9.22 1.07 -14.75
CA ASP A 36 8.39 -0.10 -15.04
C ASP A 36 7.23 -0.29 -14.04
N LEU A 37 7.29 0.35 -12.86
CA LEU A 37 6.25 0.22 -11.84
C LEU A 37 4.96 1.00 -12.15
N PHE A 38 4.89 1.70 -13.29
CA PHE A 38 3.77 2.53 -13.74
C PHE A 38 3.04 3.26 -12.60
N ASP A 39 3.66 4.33 -12.11
CA ASP A 39 3.07 5.16 -11.08
C ASP A 39 1.96 6.04 -11.65
N TYR A 40 0.73 5.79 -11.20
CA TYR A 40 -0.40 6.64 -11.53
C TYR A 40 -1.16 6.95 -10.24
N LYS A 41 -0.70 8.00 -9.57
CA LYS A 41 -1.34 8.48 -8.36
C LYS A 41 -2.73 9.02 -8.68
N TYR A 42 -3.75 8.42 -8.11
CA TYR A 42 -5.14 8.74 -8.41
C TYR A 42 -6.00 8.85 -7.15
N LEU A 43 -6.82 9.91 -7.10
CA LEU A 43 -7.79 10.10 -6.04
C LEU A 43 -9.17 9.66 -6.57
N PHE A 44 -9.81 8.73 -5.88
CA PHE A 44 -11.15 8.25 -6.23
C PHE A 44 -12.05 8.17 -5.00
N ASN A 45 -13.35 8.07 -5.25
CA ASN A 45 -14.36 7.94 -4.20
C ASN A 45 -14.92 6.52 -4.19
N LEU A 46 -15.03 5.94 -3.00
CA LEU A 46 -15.66 4.66 -2.76
C LEU A 46 -16.74 4.86 -1.68
N ASP A 47 -18.00 4.92 -2.10
CA ASP A 47 -19.16 5.11 -1.21
C ASP A 47 -18.98 6.27 -0.21
N GLY A 48 -18.52 7.43 -0.68
CA GLY A 48 -18.26 8.60 0.17
C GLY A 48 -16.88 8.62 0.84
N ILE A 49 -16.09 7.56 0.73
CA ILE A 49 -14.71 7.51 1.25
C ILE A 49 -13.75 7.94 0.13
N THR A 50 -13.01 9.02 0.35
CA THR A 50 -11.94 9.44 -0.55
C THR A 50 -10.69 8.60 -0.31
N ILE A 51 -10.21 7.93 -1.36
CA ILE A 51 -9.04 7.05 -1.34
C ILE A 51 -7.98 7.61 -2.29
N GLU A 52 -6.74 7.68 -1.81
CA GLU A 52 -5.56 7.96 -2.63
C GLU A 52 -4.89 6.64 -3.01
N GLY A 53 -4.85 6.31 -4.30
CA GLY A 53 -4.10 5.19 -4.86
C GLY A 53 -2.75 5.65 -5.42
N LEU A 54 -1.69 4.85 -5.27
CA LEU A 54 -0.34 5.19 -5.81
C LEU A 54 -0.05 4.49 -7.14
N TYR A 55 -0.39 3.20 -7.23
CA TYR A 55 -0.11 2.35 -8.39
C TYR A 55 -1.35 1.63 -8.89
N ILE A 56 -1.43 1.41 -10.19
CA ILE A 56 -2.43 0.50 -10.75
C ILE A 56 -1.96 -0.93 -10.51
N TYR A 57 -2.82 -1.78 -9.96
CA TYR A 57 -2.50 -3.18 -9.67
C TYR A 57 -2.40 -4.04 -10.93
N THR A 58 -1.34 -3.85 -11.71
CA THR A 58 -1.06 -4.54 -12.98
C THR A 58 0.45 -4.66 -13.22
N GLY A 59 0.86 -5.47 -14.21
CA GLY A 59 2.26 -5.56 -14.66
C GLY A 59 3.27 -5.76 -13.54
N LYS A 60 4.37 -4.99 -13.59
CA LYS A 60 5.53 -5.21 -12.71
C LYS A 60 5.24 -4.97 -11.23
N VAL A 61 4.45 -3.95 -10.88
CA VAL A 61 4.13 -3.68 -9.47
C VAL A 61 3.28 -4.81 -8.85
N ARG A 62 2.39 -5.43 -9.65
CA ARG A 62 1.63 -6.62 -9.22
C ARG A 62 2.56 -7.81 -8.98
N GLU A 63 3.49 -8.08 -9.90
CA GLU A 63 4.48 -9.16 -9.75
C GLU A 63 5.32 -8.98 -8.49
N LEU A 64 5.85 -7.78 -8.27
CA LEU A 64 6.68 -7.48 -7.09
C LEU A 64 5.89 -7.58 -5.79
N LEU A 65 4.62 -7.17 -5.79
CA LEU A 65 3.78 -7.30 -4.59
C LEU A 65 3.45 -8.76 -4.28
N ILE A 66 3.25 -9.59 -5.31
CA ILE A 66 3.14 -11.05 -5.15
C ILE A 66 4.46 -11.60 -4.62
N GLN A 67 5.61 -11.22 -5.18
CA GLN A 67 6.91 -11.69 -4.70
C GLN A 67 7.15 -11.34 -3.23
N TYR A 68 6.84 -10.11 -2.85
CA TYR A 68 6.90 -9.63 -1.48
C TYR A 68 5.99 -10.45 -0.54
N LYS A 69 4.72 -10.66 -0.91
CA LYS A 69 3.72 -11.24 0.00
C LYS A 69 3.63 -12.76 -0.02
N GLU A 70 3.92 -13.36 -1.16
CA GLU A 70 3.63 -14.75 -1.45
C GLU A 70 4.89 -15.61 -1.47
N TYR A 71 6.01 -15.03 -1.87
CA TYR A 71 7.33 -15.66 -1.87
C TYR A 71 8.22 -15.16 -0.72
N ASN A 72 7.65 -14.40 0.22
CA ASN A 72 8.30 -13.93 1.45
C ASN A 72 9.59 -13.12 1.21
N ASP A 73 9.68 -12.43 0.07
CA ASP A 73 10.85 -11.61 -0.26
C ASP A 73 10.77 -10.26 0.46
N GLU A 74 11.06 -10.30 1.77
CA GLU A 74 10.94 -9.18 2.69
C GLU A 74 11.75 -7.95 2.24
N ALA A 75 12.89 -8.17 1.57
CA ALA A 75 13.78 -7.12 1.08
C ALA A 75 13.09 -6.14 0.11
N LEU A 76 11.97 -6.53 -0.50
CA LEU A 76 11.20 -5.69 -1.43
C LEU A 76 10.31 -4.64 -0.75
N PHE A 77 10.16 -4.66 0.58
CA PHE A 77 9.31 -3.70 1.30
C PHE A 77 9.52 -2.22 0.92
N PRO A 78 10.76 -1.69 0.68
CA PRO A 78 10.93 -0.27 0.47
C PRO A 78 10.46 0.15 -0.92
N ILE A 79 10.38 -0.77 -1.89
CA ILE A 79 10.09 -0.45 -3.30
C ILE A 79 8.81 0.37 -3.46
N PHE A 80 7.78 0.05 -2.70
CA PHE A 80 6.43 0.59 -2.89
C PHE A 80 6.27 2.02 -2.35
N LEU A 81 6.86 2.34 -1.20
CA LEU A 81 6.64 3.63 -0.53
C LEU A 81 7.85 4.56 -0.56
N TYR A 82 9.04 4.08 -0.93
CA TYR A 82 10.25 4.90 -0.99
C TYR A 82 10.07 6.19 -1.81
N PRO A 83 9.55 6.16 -3.05
CA PRO A 83 9.41 7.36 -3.88
C PRO A 83 8.47 8.40 -3.26
N TYR A 84 7.50 7.94 -2.47
CA TYR A 84 6.48 8.79 -1.86
C TYR A 84 6.78 9.17 -0.41
N LYS A 85 7.86 8.65 0.22
CA LYS A 85 8.17 8.89 1.63
C LYS A 85 8.11 10.37 2.00
N LYS A 86 8.80 11.24 1.26
CA LYS A 86 8.81 12.69 1.53
C LYS A 86 7.43 13.33 1.35
N TYR A 87 6.71 12.91 0.30
CA TYR A 87 5.36 13.40 0.01
C TYR A 87 4.37 13.00 1.12
N LEU A 88 4.33 11.72 1.47
CA LEU A 88 3.42 11.15 2.47
C LEU A 88 3.70 11.74 3.85
N ARG A 89 4.97 11.79 4.28
CA ARG A 89 5.35 12.41 5.57
C ARG A 89 4.92 13.87 5.65
N ARG A 90 5.05 14.64 4.57
CA ARG A 90 4.65 16.05 4.55
C ARG A 90 3.14 16.23 4.53
N LYS A 91 2.43 15.48 3.68
CA LYS A 91 0.97 15.52 3.56
C LYS A 91 0.27 15.06 4.84
N TYR A 92 0.80 14.04 5.49
CA TYR A 92 0.21 13.37 6.64
C TYR A 92 0.99 13.59 7.94
N LYS A 93 1.74 14.70 8.07
CA LYS A 93 2.63 14.97 9.22
C LYS A 93 1.96 14.90 10.60
N ASN A 94 0.66 15.20 10.68
CA ASN A 94 -0.13 15.19 11.91
C ASN A 94 -1.07 13.98 12.01
N TYR A 95 -0.84 12.95 11.20
CA TYR A 95 -1.61 11.71 11.20
C TYR A 95 -0.80 10.60 11.83
N SER A 96 -1.47 9.70 12.57
CA SER A 96 -0.94 8.38 12.91
C SER A 96 -1.38 7.37 11.86
N LEU A 97 -0.53 6.39 11.59
CA LEU A 97 -0.81 5.32 10.64
C LEU A 97 -1.63 4.23 11.31
N VAL A 98 -2.61 3.69 10.60
CA VAL A 98 -3.25 2.41 10.92
C VAL A 98 -3.13 1.56 9.67
N VAL A 99 -2.53 0.39 9.78
CA VAL A 99 -2.43 -0.53 8.65
C VAL A 99 -3.59 -1.51 8.64
N MET A 100 -4.00 -1.93 7.44
CA MET A 100 -4.99 -2.98 7.29
C MET A 100 -4.46 -4.29 7.89
N CYS A 101 -5.29 -4.94 8.70
CA CYS A 101 -4.89 -6.15 9.40
C CYS A 101 -4.86 -7.39 8.48
N SER A 102 -3.82 -8.19 8.67
CA SER A 102 -3.71 -9.55 8.13
C SER A 102 -4.31 -10.57 9.10
N SER A 103 -4.67 -11.76 8.60
CA SER A 103 -5.01 -12.88 9.48
C SER A 103 -3.76 -13.38 10.20
N LYS A 104 -3.91 -14.00 11.37
CA LYS A 104 -2.76 -14.54 12.12
C LYS A 104 -2.08 -15.64 11.34
N GLU A 105 -2.87 -16.52 10.70
CA GLU A 105 -2.36 -17.57 9.81
C GLU A 105 -1.51 -16.98 8.66
N SER A 106 -1.96 -15.86 8.07
CA SER A 106 -1.23 -15.21 6.97
C SER A 106 0.09 -14.59 7.42
N ILE A 107 0.17 -14.11 8.66
CA ILE A 107 1.41 -13.58 9.24
C ILE A 107 2.35 -14.74 9.56
N LEU A 108 1.85 -15.79 10.23
CA LEU A 108 2.64 -16.97 10.59
C LEU A 108 3.22 -17.68 9.36
N LYS A 109 2.42 -17.88 8.30
CA LYS A 109 2.87 -18.50 7.05
C LYS A 109 3.95 -17.67 6.34
N ARG A 110 3.89 -16.34 6.46
CA ARG A 110 4.82 -15.41 5.81
C ARG A 110 6.10 -15.19 6.63
N GLY A 111 6.01 -15.32 7.95
CA GLY A 111 7.10 -15.02 8.89
C GLY A 111 7.18 -13.55 9.31
N PHE A 112 6.43 -12.64 8.67
CA PHE A 112 6.44 -11.20 8.98
C PHE A 112 5.10 -10.51 8.66
N ASN A 113 4.87 -9.34 9.27
CA ASN A 113 3.73 -8.48 8.98
C ASN A 113 4.06 -7.53 7.81
N HIS A 114 3.66 -7.95 6.62
CA HIS A 114 3.96 -7.22 5.38
C HIS A 114 3.47 -5.77 5.35
N MET A 115 2.41 -5.42 6.06
CA MET A 115 1.91 -4.05 6.08
C MET A 115 2.73 -3.16 7.01
N GLU A 116 3.05 -3.65 8.22
CA GLU A 116 3.90 -2.93 9.17
C GLU A 116 5.29 -2.69 8.58
N ASN A 117 5.89 -3.72 7.98
CA ASN A 117 7.20 -3.58 7.35
C ASN A 117 7.16 -2.56 6.18
N MET A 118 6.15 -2.62 5.31
CA MET A 118 6.04 -1.69 4.19
C MET A 118 5.96 -0.22 4.64
N VAL A 119 5.22 0.07 5.71
CA VAL A 119 5.05 1.46 6.20
C VAL A 119 6.19 1.94 7.11
N ASP A 120 7.04 1.04 7.59
CA ASP A 120 8.17 1.37 8.47
C ASP A 120 9.05 2.45 7.86
N ILE A 121 9.26 2.39 6.54
CA ILE A 121 10.05 3.39 5.81
C ILE A 121 9.53 4.83 5.95
N LEU A 122 8.26 5.03 6.30
CA LEU A 122 7.70 6.36 6.52
C LEU A 122 8.21 7.01 7.82
N ASN A 123 8.72 6.23 8.77
CA ASN A 123 9.12 6.67 10.11
C ASN A 123 8.01 7.51 10.78
N MET A 124 6.78 7.00 10.72
CA MET A 124 5.58 7.63 11.28
C MET A 124 4.97 6.70 12.34
N ASN A 125 4.32 7.28 13.33
CA ASN A 125 3.69 6.50 14.41
C ASN A 125 2.61 5.56 13.86
N VAL A 126 2.77 4.24 14.08
CA VAL A 126 1.80 3.20 13.70
C VAL A 126 1.00 2.78 14.93
N LEU A 127 -0.33 2.76 14.81
CA LEU A 127 -1.24 2.32 15.86
C LEU A 127 -1.78 0.92 15.52
N ASP A 128 -1.48 -0.05 16.38
CA ASP A 128 -2.01 -1.41 16.29
C ASP A 128 -3.41 -1.49 16.94
N VAL A 129 -4.43 -1.16 16.14
CA VAL A 129 -5.84 -1.07 16.60
C VAL A 129 -6.79 -1.98 15.81
N LEU A 130 -6.37 -2.52 14.66
CA LEU A 130 -7.20 -3.41 13.84
C LEU A 130 -6.73 -4.86 13.96
N TYR A 131 -7.67 -5.80 14.07
CA TYR A 131 -7.35 -7.23 14.02
C TYR A 131 -8.44 -8.03 13.30
N LYS A 132 -8.09 -9.23 12.83
CA LYS A 132 -9.04 -10.20 12.28
C LYS A 132 -9.37 -11.28 13.30
N SER A 133 -10.66 -11.54 13.51
CA SER A 133 -11.14 -12.57 14.47
C SER A 133 -11.21 -13.97 13.88
N LYS A 134 -11.33 -14.11 12.55
CA LYS A 134 -11.24 -15.39 11.84
C LYS A 134 -10.09 -15.40 10.85
N ASP A 135 -9.35 -16.50 10.84
CA ASP A 135 -8.38 -16.85 9.82
C ASP A 135 -9.10 -17.35 8.57
N ILE A 136 -9.62 -16.41 7.77
CA ILE A 136 -10.12 -16.74 6.43
C ILE A 136 -9.12 -16.17 5.41
N SER A 137 -8.35 -17.07 4.80
CA SER A 137 -7.45 -16.75 3.70
C SER A 137 -8.21 -16.12 2.52
N GLN A 138 -7.77 -14.95 2.07
CA GLN A 138 -8.43 -14.17 0.99
C GLN A 138 -8.14 -14.72 -0.42
N LYS A 139 -7.20 -15.68 -0.54
CA LYS A 139 -6.61 -16.11 -1.81
C LYS A 139 -7.57 -16.93 -2.68
N HIS A 140 -8.55 -17.60 -2.08
CA HIS A 140 -9.49 -18.49 -2.78
C HIS A 140 -10.94 -17.99 -2.74
N LEU A 141 -11.19 -16.79 -2.22
CA LEU A 141 -12.55 -16.24 -2.11
C LEU A 141 -12.94 -15.47 -3.36
N ASP A 142 -14.12 -15.79 -3.89
CA ASP A 142 -14.74 -15.06 -4.98
C ASP A 142 -15.08 -13.61 -4.58
N PHE A 143 -15.47 -12.81 -5.57
CA PHE A 143 -15.79 -11.40 -5.36
C PHE A 143 -16.90 -11.18 -4.31
N LYS A 144 -17.89 -12.08 -4.23
CA LYS A 144 -19.01 -12.01 -3.29
C LYS A 144 -18.57 -12.35 -1.86
N ALA A 145 -17.73 -13.36 -1.68
CA ALA A 145 -17.20 -13.76 -0.38
C ALA A 145 -16.26 -12.70 0.22
N ARG A 146 -15.58 -11.91 -0.62
CA ARG A 146 -14.79 -10.75 -0.17
C ARG A 146 -15.63 -9.64 0.46
N GLU A 147 -16.92 -9.54 0.10
CA GLU A 147 -17.85 -8.59 0.71
C GLU A 147 -18.10 -8.88 2.20
N TYR A 148 -18.10 -10.17 2.57
CA TYR A 148 -18.32 -10.61 3.95
C TYR A 148 -17.09 -10.51 4.85
N ILE A 149 -15.89 -10.33 4.28
CA ILE A 149 -14.62 -10.26 5.03
C ILE A 149 -14.60 -9.07 6.01
N GLY A 150 -15.24 -7.97 5.64
CA GLY A 150 -15.35 -6.80 6.51
C GLY A 150 -15.96 -7.11 7.88
N LYS A 151 -16.78 -8.16 7.98
CA LYS A 151 -17.40 -8.60 9.24
C LYS A 151 -16.42 -9.18 10.26
N TYR A 152 -15.24 -9.60 9.81
CA TYR A 152 -14.22 -10.20 10.67
C TYR A 152 -13.13 -9.21 11.09
N ILE A 153 -13.21 -7.96 10.62
CA ILE A 153 -12.31 -6.88 11.06
C ILE A 153 -12.90 -6.28 12.31
N HIS A 154 -12.08 -6.15 13.35
CA HIS A 154 -12.47 -5.61 14.64
C HIS A 154 -11.49 -4.57 15.13
N LEU A 155 -11.95 -3.75 16.06
CA LEU A 155 -11.17 -2.71 16.70
C LEU A 155 -10.78 -3.15 18.12
N LYS A 156 -9.50 -2.98 18.46
CA LYS A 156 -8.94 -3.08 19.81
C LYS A 156 -8.31 -1.74 20.19
N ASN A 157 -8.05 -1.53 21.49
CA ASN A 157 -7.31 -0.38 22.00
C ASN A 157 -7.82 0.97 21.46
N LYS A 158 -9.15 1.14 21.43
CA LYS A 158 -9.84 2.29 20.80
C LYS A 158 -9.44 3.64 21.42
N GLU A 159 -9.01 3.63 22.68
CA GLU A 159 -8.49 4.80 23.39
C GLU A 159 -7.27 5.43 22.71
N LEU A 160 -6.44 4.64 22.00
CA LEU A 160 -5.29 5.14 21.24
C LEU A 160 -5.68 6.08 20.09
N LEU A 161 -6.94 6.01 19.63
CA LEU A 161 -7.46 6.83 18.53
C LEU A 161 -7.91 8.22 19.00
N LYS A 162 -8.15 8.41 20.30
CA LYS A 162 -8.72 9.64 20.85
C LYS A 162 -7.82 10.84 20.54
N GLY A 163 -8.40 11.86 19.90
CA GLY A 163 -7.67 13.08 19.53
C GLY A 163 -6.64 12.92 18.40
N LYS A 164 -6.61 11.77 17.71
CA LYS A 164 -5.70 11.52 16.58
C LYS A 164 -6.39 11.74 15.25
N LYS A 165 -5.62 12.11 14.23
CA LYS A 165 -6.00 11.96 12.82
C LYS A 165 -5.36 10.69 12.30
N ILE A 166 -6.09 9.90 11.51
CA ILE A 166 -5.68 8.55 11.11
C ILE A 166 -5.50 8.46 9.59
N LEU A 167 -4.37 7.92 9.17
CA LEU A 167 -4.16 7.47 7.80
C LEU A 167 -4.27 5.95 7.78
N LEU A 168 -5.40 5.45 7.27
CA LEU A 168 -5.60 4.03 7.03
C LEU A 168 -4.86 3.63 5.75
N ILE A 169 -3.98 2.64 5.84
CA ILE A 169 -3.17 2.17 4.71
C ILE A 169 -3.50 0.71 4.41
N ASP A 170 -3.71 0.40 3.12
CA ASP A 170 -3.87 -0.97 2.60
C ASP A 170 -2.92 -1.19 1.42
N ASP A 171 -2.50 -2.42 1.16
CA ASP A 171 -1.59 -2.72 0.05
C ASP A 171 -2.32 -2.79 -1.29
N VAL A 172 -3.48 -3.45 -1.34
CA VAL A 172 -4.28 -3.57 -2.56
C VAL A 172 -5.76 -3.38 -2.29
N ILE A 173 -6.37 -2.44 -3.01
CA ILE A 173 -7.83 -2.32 -3.06
C ILE A 173 -8.40 -2.91 -4.36
N THR A 174 -9.31 -3.88 -4.19
CA THR A 174 -10.08 -4.48 -5.29
C THR A 174 -11.56 -4.14 -5.21
N THR A 175 -12.27 -4.62 -4.19
CA THR A 175 -13.69 -4.27 -3.91
C THR A 175 -13.81 -3.12 -2.91
N GLY A 176 -12.79 -2.97 -2.06
CA GLY A 176 -12.77 -2.01 -0.96
C GLY A 176 -13.60 -2.39 0.26
N SER A 177 -14.11 -3.63 0.34
CA SER A 177 -14.90 -4.11 1.48
C SER A 177 -14.13 -4.02 2.81
N SER A 178 -12.84 -4.41 2.83
CA SER A 178 -11.98 -4.30 4.02
C SER A 178 -11.81 -2.85 4.47
N ILE A 179 -11.56 -1.95 3.53
CA ILE A 179 -11.40 -0.51 3.79
C ILE A 179 -12.70 0.09 4.31
N LYS A 180 -13.85 -0.22 3.71
CA LYS A 180 -15.16 0.24 4.19
C LYS A 180 -15.40 -0.20 5.63
N ALA A 181 -15.09 -1.45 5.97
CA ALA A 181 -15.25 -1.96 7.32
C ALA A 181 -14.30 -1.27 8.32
N ALA A 182 -13.00 -1.21 8.02
CA ALA A 182 -12.02 -0.54 8.87
C ALA A 182 -12.34 0.96 9.06
N TYR A 183 -12.70 1.66 7.99
CA TYR A 183 -13.08 3.07 8.05
C TYR A 183 -14.28 3.29 8.99
N LYS A 184 -15.33 2.47 8.87
CA LYS A 184 -16.51 2.53 9.76
C LYS A 184 -16.16 2.29 11.23
N LEU A 185 -15.20 1.39 11.50
CA LEU A 185 -14.73 1.10 12.85
C LEU A 185 -13.89 2.24 13.44
N LEU A 186 -13.04 2.87 12.64
CA LEU A 186 -12.12 3.93 13.09
C LEU A 186 -12.82 5.29 13.26
N LYS A 187 -13.71 5.64 12.33
CA LYS A 187 -14.28 6.99 12.20
C LYS A 187 -14.92 7.55 13.49
N PRO A 188 -15.64 6.78 14.31
CA PRO A 188 -16.25 7.29 15.55
C PRO A 188 -15.26 7.66 16.65
N TYR A 189 -14.01 7.18 16.60
CA TYR A 189 -13.06 7.27 17.71
C TYR A 189 -11.87 8.21 17.44
N CYS A 190 -11.83 8.87 16.28
CA CYS A 190 -10.74 9.76 15.88
C CYS A 190 -11.27 11.05 15.23
N LEU A 191 -10.40 12.06 15.07
CA LEU A 191 -10.77 13.37 14.53
C LEU A 191 -10.98 13.36 13.01
N ASP A 192 -10.19 12.56 12.29
CA ASP A 192 -10.26 12.43 10.84
C ASP A 192 -9.69 11.08 10.40
N VAL A 193 -10.20 10.55 9.28
CA VAL A 193 -9.69 9.33 8.65
C VAL A 193 -9.46 9.61 7.17
N LYS A 194 -8.22 9.46 6.73
CA LYS A 194 -7.84 9.43 5.31
C LYS A 194 -7.43 8.00 4.95
N VAL A 195 -7.57 7.65 3.68
CA VAL A 195 -7.24 6.31 3.18
C VAL A 195 -6.21 6.41 2.07
N LEU A 196 -5.16 5.61 2.19
CA LEU A 196 -4.13 5.41 1.17
C LEU A 196 -4.11 3.93 0.79
N CYS A 197 -4.16 3.64 -0.51
CA CYS A 197 -3.89 2.31 -1.02
C CYS A 197 -2.62 2.35 -1.87
N VAL A 198 -1.71 1.42 -1.63
CA VAL A 198 -0.49 1.32 -2.43
C VAL A 198 -0.86 0.98 -3.87
N CYS A 199 -1.61 -0.10 -4.05
CA CYS A 199 -2.12 -0.53 -5.33
C CYS A 199 -3.65 -0.47 -5.35
N TYR A 200 -4.22 -0.15 -6.51
CA TYR A 200 -5.66 -0.16 -6.70
C TYR A 200 -6.04 -0.79 -8.04
N SER A 201 -7.21 -1.44 -8.08
CA SER A 201 -7.74 -2.03 -9.31
C SER A 201 -8.02 -0.96 -10.37
N SER A 202 -7.73 -1.28 -11.62
CA SER A 202 -8.07 -0.45 -12.78
C SER A 202 -9.56 -0.12 -12.87
N ASN A 203 -10.43 -0.92 -12.25
CA ASN A 203 -11.88 -0.72 -12.25
C ASN A 203 -12.32 0.57 -11.53
N PHE A 204 -11.45 1.16 -10.69
CA PHE A 204 -11.72 2.45 -10.05
C PHE A 204 -11.39 3.64 -10.95
N ILE A 205 -10.78 3.41 -12.11
CA ILE A 205 -10.42 4.46 -13.06
C ILE A 205 -11.53 4.57 -14.11
N PRO A 206 -12.07 5.78 -14.37
CA PRO A 206 -13.02 6.00 -15.47
C PRO A 206 -12.43 5.61 -16.83
N ASP A 207 -13.22 4.99 -17.70
CA ASP A 207 -12.78 4.46 -19.01
C ASP A 207 -12.03 5.47 -19.88
N LYS A 208 -12.44 6.74 -19.86
CA LYS A 208 -11.77 7.83 -20.59
C LYS A 208 -10.31 8.00 -20.16
N ARG A 209 -10.02 7.85 -18.86
CA ARG A 209 -8.66 7.92 -18.31
C ARG A 209 -7.91 6.60 -18.49
N LEU A 210 -8.63 5.47 -18.52
CA LEU A 210 -8.03 4.16 -18.74
C LEU A 210 -7.33 4.06 -20.10
N LYS A 211 -7.92 4.65 -21.16
CA LYS A 211 -7.30 4.71 -22.49
C LYS A 211 -5.99 5.47 -22.49
N ILE A 212 -5.93 6.59 -21.77
CA ILE A 212 -4.73 7.42 -21.60
C ILE A 212 -3.67 6.63 -20.81
N VAL A 213 -4.06 6.01 -19.70
CA VAL A 213 -3.20 5.14 -18.91
C VAL A 213 -2.60 4.00 -19.74
N LYS A 214 -3.40 3.33 -20.58
CA LYS A 214 -2.92 2.26 -21.47
C LYS A 214 -1.97 2.74 -22.57
N LEU A 215 -2.04 4.01 -22.96
CA LEU A 215 -1.12 4.62 -23.94
C LEU A 215 0.25 4.94 -23.32
N PHE A 216 0.28 5.34 -22.04
CA PHE A 216 1.52 5.70 -21.33
C PHE A 216 2.12 4.55 -20.49
N GLY A 217 1.38 3.47 -20.26
CA GLY A 217 1.79 2.31 -19.46
C GLY A 217 2.35 1.13 -20.25
N LYS A 218 2.91 1.39 -21.43
CA LYS A 218 3.70 0.44 -22.22
C LYS A 218 5.18 0.73 -22.05
#